data_AF-A0A6I7QZ69-F1
#
_entry.id   AF-A0A6I7QZ69-F1
#
_cell.length_a   1.000
_cell.length_b   1.000
_cell.length_c   1.000
_cell.angle_alpha   90.00
_cell.angle_beta   90.00
_cell.angle_gamma   90.00
#
_symmetry.space_group_name_H-M   'P 1'
#
loop_
_entity.id
_entity.type
_entity.pdbx_description
1 polymer ?
#
loop_
_entity_poly.entity_id
_entity_poly.type
_entity_poly.pdbx_seq_one_letter_code
_entity_poly.pdbx_strand_id
1 'polypeptide(L)'
;MKNISIIFLSLVIALFFNACGSEKEKKESEKTKVETEESEEVIAKDPELMKPYDTLAREEIRENLDIILKYASEGKVQEVAKLMAYKGSETDRHLKTNLNFNNPNEQFTAQSTTDVINIWLNQSESTEYGTFRENETQDGYTEYIQELVFMASLNTERRRFVFVRTPDKGFLLSNVQ
;
A
#
# COMPACT_ATOMS: atom_id res chain seq x y z
N MET A 1 -30.46 39.82 -29.82
CA MET A 1 -31.53 39.76 -28.80
C MET A 1 -31.42 38.44 -28.05
N LYS A 2 -31.55 38.53 -26.72
CA LYS A 2 -31.75 37.47 -25.71
C LYS A 2 -30.53 36.69 -25.19
N ASN A 3 -30.06 37.21 -24.05
CA ASN A 3 -29.29 36.58 -22.98
C ASN A 3 -30.08 35.47 -22.28
N ILE A 4 -29.38 34.44 -21.78
CA ILE A 4 -29.72 33.58 -20.63
C ILE A 4 -28.36 33.13 -20.07
N SER A 5 -27.73 33.73 -19.05
CA SER A 5 -28.00 33.83 -17.60
C SER A 5 -27.95 32.52 -16.79
N ILE A 6 -26.78 32.29 -16.17
CA ILE A 6 -26.46 31.94 -14.76
C ILE A 6 -27.11 30.69 -14.13
N ILE A 7 -26.29 29.82 -13.51
CA ILE A 7 -26.39 29.42 -12.08
C ILE A 7 -25.00 28.97 -11.59
N PHE A 8 -24.46 29.74 -10.63
CA PHE A 8 -23.40 29.38 -9.68
C PHE A 8 -24.01 28.52 -8.57
N LEU A 9 -23.30 27.51 -8.08
CA LEU A 9 -23.60 26.91 -6.77
C LEU A 9 -22.32 26.58 -6.01
N SER A 10 -21.96 27.48 -5.11
CA SER A 10 -20.93 27.32 -4.09
C SER A 10 -21.53 26.53 -2.92
N LEU A 11 -20.90 25.43 -2.50
CA LEU A 11 -21.28 24.71 -1.28
C LEU A 11 -20.17 24.88 -0.24
N VAL A 12 -20.42 25.75 0.74
CA VAL A 12 -19.65 25.89 1.97
C VAL A 12 -20.29 24.97 3.01
N ILE A 13 -19.51 24.04 3.55
CA ILE A 13 -19.90 23.29 4.75
C ILE A 13 -18.90 23.62 5.84
N ALA A 14 -19.34 24.44 6.78
CA ALA A 14 -18.73 24.58 8.09
C ALA A 14 -19.82 24.26 9.11
N LEU A 15 -19.65 23.19 9.89
CA LEU A 15 -20.33 23.07 11.18
C LEU A 15 -19.39 22.42 12.21
N PHE A 16 -19.24 23.19 13.28
CA PHE A 16 -18.60 22.90 14.54
C PHE A 16 -19.32 21.79 15.31
N PHE A 17 -18.55 20.98 16.05
CA PHE A 17 -19.02 20.37 17.29
C PHE A 17 -18.01 20.61 18.41
N ASN A 18 -18.50 21.29 19.45
CA ASN A 18 -17.92 21.44 20.79
C ASN A 18 -18.16 20.17 21.63
N ALA A 19 -17.21 19.82 22.49
CA ALA A 19 -17.41 19.38 23.89
C ALA A 19 -16.01 19.03 24.49
N CYS A 20 -15.47 19.76 25.48
CA CYS A 20 -15.83 19.86 26.91
C CYS A 20 -15.05 18.86 27.80
N GLY A 21 -14.12 19.41 28.59
CA GLY A 21 -13.91 19.07 30.01
C GLY A 21 -12.98 17.91 30.38
N SER A 22 -11.86 18.22 31.05
CA SER A 22 -11.72 17.98 32.50
C SER A 22 -10.41 18.55 33.04
N GLU A 23 -10.51 19.27 34.15
CA GLU A 23 -9.43 19.74 35.03
C GLU A 23 -8.55 18.59 35.54
N LYS A 24 -7.25 18.85 35.74
CA LYS A 24 -6.50 18.45 36.95
C LYS A 24 -5.36 19.43 37.23
N GLU A 25 -5.44 20.11 38.37
CA GLU A 25 -4.31 20.68 39.09
C GLU A 25 -3.34 19.58 39.54
N LYS A 26 -2.02 19.85 39.52
CA LYS A 26 -1.12 19.47 40.62
C LYS A 26 0.26 20.15 40.54
N LYS A 27 0.49 21.01 41.53
CA LYS A 27 1.69 21.23 42.37
C LYS A 27 3.09 21.31 41.74
N GLU A 28 3.62 22.52 41.91
CA GLU A 28 4.98 22.97 42.23
C GLU A 28 5.77 22.08 43.21
N SER A 29 7.07 21.91 42.90
CA SER A 29 8.24 21.51 43.74
C SER A 29 9.21 20.78 42.79
N GLU A 30 10.53 20.98 42.73
CA GLU A 30 11.50 21.79 43.46
C GLU A 30 12.81 21.66 42.68
N LYS A 31 13.64 22.69 42.78
CA LYS A 31 14.92 22.84 42.08
C LYS A 31 15.97 21.97 42.78
N THR A 32 16.63 21.04 42.09
CA THR A 32 17.94 20.54 42.52
C THR A 32 18.83 20.34 41.31
N LYS A 33 19.88 21.16 41.31
CA LYS A 33 21.09 21.10 40.50
C LYS A 33 21.99 20.00 41.10
N VAL A 34 22.75 19.29 40.26
CA VAL A 34 24.20 18.99 40.41
C VAL A 34 24.60 17.75 39.58
N GLU A 35 25.65 17.96 38.74
CA GLU A 35 26.68 17.04 38.17
C GLU A 35 26.17 15.81 37.38
N THR A 36 26.36 15.69 36.05
CA THR A 36 27.61 15.61 35.26
C THR A 36 28.60 14.58 35.77
N GLU A 37 28.36 13.31 35.43
CA GLU A 37 29.43 12.36 35.14
C GLU A 37 29.07 11.61 33.86
N GLU A 38 30.05 11.60 32.95
CA GLU A 38 30.06 10.87 31.70
C GLU A 38 30.01 9.37 31.95
N SER A 39 29.03 8.70 31.34
CA SER A 39 29.22 7.36 30.84
C SER A 39 28.47 7.24 29.52
N GLU A 40 29.22 7.35 28.42
CA GLU A 40 28.77 6.97 27.09
C GLU A 40 28.51 5.46 27.09
N GLU A 41 27.32 5.05 27.52
CA GLU A 41 26.78 3.75 27.15
C GLU A 41 26.19 3.90 25.74
N VAL A 42 27.05 3.72 24.74
CA VAL A 42 26.64 3.43 23.37
C VAL A 42 25.99 2.05 23.41
N ILE A 43 24.73 1.99 23.83
CA ILE A 43 23.89 0.83 23.60
C ILE A 43 23.64 0.83 22.11
N ALA A 44 24.42 -0.02 21.42
CA ALA A 44 24.28 -0.33 20.03
C ALA A 44 22.79 -0.47 19.71
N LYS A 45 22.30 0.40 18.81
CA LYS A 45 21.13 0.04 18.01
C LYS A 45 21.50 -1.26 17.36
N ASP A 46 20.94 -2.36 17.88
CA ASP A 46 20.95 -3.66 17.25
C ASP A 46 20.57 -3.41 15.78
N PRO A 47 21.51 -3.53 14.83
CA PRO A 47 21.15 -3.50 13.44
C PRO A 47 20.44 -4.81 13.23
N GLU A 48 19.13 -4.79 13.50
CA GLU A 48 18.16 -5.82 13.20
C GLU A 48 18.71 -6.61 12.03
N LEU A 49 19.22 -7.80 12.37
CA LEU A 49 20.02 -8.64 11.51
C LEU A 49 19.16 -8.89 10.28
N MET A 50 19.30 -8.06 9.25
CA MET A 50 18.45 -8.10 8.07
C MET A 50 18.66 -9.50 7.51
N LYS A 51 17.64 -10.37 7.65
CA LYS A 51 17.63 -11.67 6.98
C LYS A 51 18.01 -11.36 5.53
N PRO A 52 18.98 -12.09 4.94
CA PRO A 52 19.37 -11.85 3.56
C PRO A 52 18.09 -11.88 2.72
N TYR A 53 17.75 -10.76 2.10
CA TYR A 53 16.56 -10.63 1.27
C TYR A 53 16.55 -11.73 0.22
N ASP A 54 15.39 -12.32 -0.04
CA ASP A 54 15.24 -13.22 -1.16
C ASP A 54 15.33 -12.39 -2.46
N THR A 55 16.56 -12.23 -2.96
CA THR A 55 16.85 -11.43 -4.16
C THR A 55 16.14 -11.98 -5.39
N LEU A 56 15.94 -13.30 -5.45
CA LEU A 56 15.21 -13.95 -6.54
C LEU A 56 13.71 -13.63 -6.44
N ALA A 57 13.13 -13.69 -5.24
CA ALA A 57 11.74 -13.27 -5.02
C ALA A 57 11.53 -11.80 -5.43
N ARG A 58 12.46 -10.91 -5.07
CA ARG A 58 12.38 -9.50 -5.46
C ARG A 58 12.38 -9.33 -6.97
N GLU A 59 13.26 -10.03 -7.69
CA GLU A 59 13.34 -9.92 -9.16
C GLU A 59 12.06 -10.44 -9.83
N GLU A 60 11.58 -11.61 -9.45
CA GLU A 60 10.33 -12.18 -9.98
C GLU A 60 9.11 -11.29 -9.69
N ILE A 61 9.04 -10.69 -8.50
CA ILE A 61 7.98 -9.74 -8.13
C ILE A 61 8.02 -8.49 -8.99
N ARG A 62 9.21 -7.96 -9.30
CA ARG A 62 9.35 -6.80 -10.18
C ARG A 62 8.90 -7.12 -11.59
N GLU A 63 9.30 -8.27 -12.13
CA GLU A 63 8.82 -8.73 -13.43
C GLU A 63 7.30 -8.86 -13.48
N ASN A 64 6.69 -9.50 -12.47
CA ASN A 64 5.23 -9.61 -12.38
C ASN A 64 4.56 -8.24 -12.22
N LEU A 65 5.16 -7.33 -11.45
CA LEU A 65 4.62 -5.99 -11.28
C LEU A 65 4.67 -5.18 -12.58
N ASP A 66 5.78 -5.22 -13.33
CA ASP A 66 5.89 -4.59 -14.65
C ASP A 66 4.80 -5.11 -15.61
N ILE A 67 4.53 -6.42 -15.60
CA ILE A 67 3.46 -7.04 -16.40
C ILE A 67 2.07 -6.53 -15.94
N ILE A 68 1.82 -6.47 -14.64
CA ILE A 68 0.56 -5.95 -14.08
C ILE A 68 0.36 -4.49 -14.48
N LEU A 69 1.37 -3.63 -14.33
CA LEU A 69 1.29 -2.21 -14.70
C LEU A 69 1.00 -2.04 -16.19
N LYS A 70 1.66 -2.83 -17.03
CA LYS A 70 1.42 -2.85 -18.48
C LYS A 70 -0.02 -3.27 -18.81
N TYR A 71 -0.50 -4.36 -18.24
CA TYR A 71 -1.86 -4.82 -18.51
C TYR A 71 -2.92 -3.87 -17.94
N ALA A 72 -2.64 -3.21 -16.82
CA ALA A 72 -3.55 -2.22 -16.26
C ALA A 72 -3.67 -0.99 -17.17
N SER A 73 -2.56 -0.46 -17.69
CA SER A 73 -2.58 0.68 -18.63
C SER A 73 -3.22 0.33 -19.97
N GLU A 74 -3.11 -0.92 -20.42
CA GLU A 74 -3.76 -1.44 -21.62
C GLU A 74 -5.23 -1.87 -21.40
N GLY A 75 -5.75 -1.77 -20.17
CA GLY A 75 -7.13 -2.20 -19.84
C GLY A 75 -7.37 -3.71 -19.96
N LYS A 76 -6.32 -4.54 -19.89
CA LYS A 76 -6.39 -6.00 -20.02
C LYS A 76 -6.70 -6.69 -18.69
N VAL A 77 -7.91 -6.45 -18.19
CA VAL A 77 -8.36 -6.89 -16.86
C VAL A 77 -8.29 -8.40 -16.67
N GLN A 78 -8.61 -9.20 -17.70
CA GLN A 78 -8.52 -10.66 -17.62
C GLN A 78 -7.07 -11.13 -17.39
N GLU A 79 -6.08 -10.43 -17.95
CA GLU A 79 -4.68 -10.77 -17.75
C GLU A 79 -4.19 -10.35 -16.36
N VAL A 80 -4.64 -9.21 -15.85
CA VAL A 80 -4.40 -8.80 -14.45
C VAL A 80 -4.99 -9.82 -13.47
N ALA A 81 -6.21 -10.32 -13.71
CA ALA A 81 -6.84 -11.33 -12.88
C ALA A 81 -6.00 -12.61 -12.73
N LYS A 82 -5.29 -13.02 -13.78
CA LYS A 82 -4.41 -14.21 -13.75
C LYS A 82 -3.20 -14.04 -12.82
N LEU A 83 -2.82 -12.80 -12.53
CA LEU A 83 -1.69 -12.42 -11.68
C LEU A 83 -2.12 -12.02 -10.26
N MET A 84 -3.42 -12.07 -9.95
CA MET A 84 -3.95 -11.74 -8.63
C MET A 84 -4.32 -12.99 -7.85
N ALA A 85 -3.98 -13.02 -6.56
CA ALA A 85 -4.31 -14.12 -5.67
C ALA A 85 -5.80 -14.11 -5.31
N TYR A 86 -6.41 -15.29 -5.26
CA TYR A 86 -7.76 -15.46 -4.72
C TYR A 86 -7.75 -15.35 -3.19
N LYS A 87 -8.64 -14.52 -2.65
CA LYS A 87 -8.74 -14.24 -1.19
C LYS A 87 -10.14 -14.49 -0.63
N GLY A 88 -11.01 -15.19 -1.36
CA GLY A 88 -12.34 -15.52 -0.88
C GLY A 88 -12.32 -16.64 0.16
N SER A 89 -13.50 -17.11 0.54
CA SER A 89 -13.68 -18.07 1.64
C SER A 89 -13.42 -19.54 1.26
N GLU A 90 -13.17 -19.84 -0.02
CA GLU A 90 -12.85 -21.20 -0.48
C GLU A 90 -11.42 -21.58 -0.05
N THR A 91 -11.28 -22.39 0.99
CA THR A 91 -9.99 -22.71 1.67
C THR A 91 -8.96 -23.42 0.78
N ASP A 92 -9.43 -24.17 -0.21
CA ASP A 92 -8.62 -24.84 -1.21
C ASP A 92 -7.99 -23.86 -2.21
N ARG A 93 -8.63 -22.70 -2.42
CA ARG A 93 -8.17 -21.65 -3.32
C ARG A 93 -7.48 -20.48 -2.63
N HIS A 94 -7.83 -20.21 -1.37
CA HIS A 94 -7.37 -19.05 -0.60
C HIS A 94 -5.84 -18.94 -0.60
N LEU A 95 -5.32 -17.87 -1.21
CA LEU A 95 -3.89 -17.58 -1.42
C LEU A 95 -3.09 -18.70 -2.10
N LYS A 96 -3.76 -19.62 -2.78
CA LYS A 96 -3.15 -20.78 -3.46
C LYS A 96 -3.33 -20.73 -4.98
N THR A 97 -4.30 -19.97 -5.46
CA THR A 97 -4.60 -19.83 -6.88
C THR A 97 -4.90 -18.38 -7.24
N ASN A 98 -5.09 -18.13 -8.53
CA ASN A 98 -5.44 -16.83 -9.05
C ASN A 98 -6.96 -16.63 -9.14
N LEU A 99 -7.36 -15.40 -9.48
CA LEU A 99 -8.76 -15.06 -9.72
C LEU A 99 -9.28 -15.75 -10.99
N ASN A 100 -10.50 -16.27 -10.90
CA ASN A 100 -11.29 -16.77 -12.01
C ASN A 100 -12.11 -15.62 -12.61
N PHE A 101 -11.67 -15.08 -13.74
CA PHE A 101 -12.33 -13.96 -14.42
C PHE A 101 -13.77 -14.25 -14.87
N ASN A 102 -14.19 -15.52 -14.97
CA ASN A 102 -15.58 -15.87 -15.27
C ASN A 102 -16.51 -15.77 -14.05
N ASN A 103 -15.96 -15.63 -12.83
CA ASN A 103 -16.72 -15.34 -11.63
C ASN A 103 -16.94 -13.82 -11.52
N PRO A 104 -18.18 -13.30 -11.45
CA PRO A 104 -18.45 -11.86 -11.43
C PRO A 104 -17.78 -11.08 -10.28
N ASN A 105 -17.68 -11.68 -9.09
CA ASN A 105 -17.08 -11.02 -7.92
C ASN A 105 -15.55 -10.91 -8.07
N GLU A 106 -14.94 -11.96 -8.60
CA GLU A 106 -13.50 -11.99 -8.86
C GLU A 106 -13.13 -11.09 -10.05
N GLN A 107 -13.99 -11.05 -11.08
CA GLN A 107 -13.89 -10.10 -12.19
C GLN A 107 -13.94 -8.65 -11.68
N PHE A 108 -14.92 -8.33 -10.83
CA PHE A 108 -15.04 -6.99 -10.25
C PHE A 108 -13.81 -6.61 -9.43
N THR A 109 -13.27 -7.56 -8.67
CA THR A 109 -12.03 -7.35 -7.90
C THR A 109 -10.87 -7.01 -8.84
N ALA A 110 -10.67 -7.78 -9.91
CA ALA A 110 -9.63 -7.50 -10.90
C ALA A 110 -9.83 -6.17 -11.63
N GLN A 111 -11.08 -5.83 -11.96
CA GLN A 111 -11.44 -4.55 -12.58
C GLN A 111 -11.09 -3.38 -11.67
N SER A 112 -11.55 -3.42 -10.42
CA SER A 112 -11.32 -2.34 -9.45
C SER A 112 -9.82 -2.13 -9.20
N THR A 113 -9.04 -3.20 -9.06
CA THR A 113 -7.58 -3.10 -8.92
C THR A 113 -6.93 -2.53 -10.20
N THR A 114 -7.36 -2.99 -11.38
CA THR A 114 -6.87 -2.47 -12.66
C THR A 114 -7.14 -0.97 -12.80
N ASP A 115 -8.35 -0.52 -12.47
CA ASP A 115 -8.76 0.88 -12.56
C ASP A 115 -7.94 1.76 -11.62
N VAL A 116 -7.74 1.32 -10.38
CA VAL A 116 -6.93 2.04 -9.38
C VAL A 116 -5.47 2.19 -9.83
N ILE A 117 -4.85 1.11 -10.32
CA ILE A 117 -3.49 1.15 -10.84
C ILE A 117 -3.41 2.10 -12.06
N ASN A 118 -4.37 2.00 -12.98
CA ASN A 118 -4.40 2.84 -14.16
C ASN A 118 -4.58 4.33 -13.81
N ILE A 119 -5.36 4.66 -12.78
CA ILE A 119 -5.46 6.04 -12.26
C ILE A 119 -4.11 6.54 -11.79
N TRP A 120 -3.38 5.75 -10.99
CA TRP A 120 -2.04 6.14 -10.52
C TRP A 120 -1.05 6.33 -11.67
N LEU A 121 -1.06 5.43 -12.66
CA LEU A 121 -0.22 5.54 -13.85
C LEU A 121 -0.52 6.81 -14.65
N ASN A 122 -1.81 7.12 -14.88
CA ASN A 122 -2.21 8.31 -15.64
C ASN A 122 -1.95 9.64 -14.90
N GLN A 123 -1.80 9.59 -13.58
CA GLN A 123 -1.46 10.76 -12.75
C GLN A 123 0.05 10.96 -12.59
N SER A 124 0.86 10.03 -13.08
CA SER A 124 2.31 10.02 -12.89
C SER A 124 3.05 10.25 -14.20
N GLU A 125 4.19 10.91 -14.12
CA GLU A 125 5.13 11.10 -15.23
C GLU A 125 6.13 9.94 -15.31
N SER A 126 6.48 9.36 -14.16
CA SER A 126 7.37 8.20 -14.07
C SER A 126 7.10 7.38 -12.81
N THR A 127 7.63 6.15 -12.80
CA THR A 127 7.53 5.21 -11.66
C THR A 127 8.90 4.62 -11.35
N GLU A 128 9.23 4.50 -10.06
CA GLU A 128 10.45 3.87 -9.59
C GLU A 128 10.19 2.80 -8.51
N TYR A 129 11.05 1.78 -8.47
CA TYR A 129 10.99 0.78 -7.43
C TYR A 129 11.54 1.32 -6.10
N GLY A 130 10.68 1.34 -5.08
CA GLY A 130 11.02 1.69 -3.71
C GLY A 130 11.49 0.49 -2.89
N THR A 131 11.15 0.52 -1.60
CA THR A 131 11.54 -0.54 -0.66
C THR A 131 10.92 -1.91 -0.99
N PHE A 132 11.65 -2.96 -0.65
CA PHE A 132 11.17 -4.35 -0.69
C PHE A 132 11.21 -4.92 0.73
N ARG A 133 10.16 -5.62 1.15
CA ARG A 133 10.03 -6.18 2.50
C ARG A 133 9.36 -7.55 2.47
N GLU A 134 9.65 -8.35 3.48
CA GLU A 134 9.02 -9.65 3.71
C GLU A 134 8.39 -9.62 5.10
N ASN A 135 7.11 -9.96 5.19
CA ASN A 135 6.36 -9.99 6.44
C ASN A 135 5.74 -11.38 6.62
N GLU A 136 6.12 -12.09 7.67
CA GLU A 136 5.44 -13.32 8.07
C GLU A 136 4.09 -12.97 8.74
N THR A 137 3.01 -13.54 8.24
CA THR A 137 1.66 -13.34 8.78
C THR A 137 1.37 -14.34 9.89
N GLN A 138 0.41 -14.02 10.76
CA GLN A 138 -0.02 -14.90 11.85
C GLN A 138 -0.58 -16.24 11.33
N ASP A 139 -1.08 -16.25 10.09
CA ASP A 139 -1.63 -17.43 9.43
C ASP A 139 -0.57 -18.31 8.75
N GLY A 140 0.72 -17.97 8.92
CA GLY A 140 1.85 -18.78 8.45
C GLY A 140 2.25 -18.54 6.99
N TYR A 141 1.73 -17.49 6.35
CA TYR A 141 2.13 -17.09 5.00
C TYR A 141 3.17 -15.97 5.05
N THR A 142 4.01 -15.86 4.03
CA THR A 142 4.89 -14.71 3.85
C THR A 142 4.28 -13.76 2.83
N GLU A 143 4.05 -12.53 3.26
CA GLU A 143 3.74 -11.40 2.37
C GLU A 143 5.05 -10.77 1.89
N TYR A 144 5.16 -10.61 0.58
CA TYR A 144 6.27 -9.92 -0.08
C TYR A 144 5.77 -8.57 -0.59
N ILE A 145 6.32 -7.49 -0.07
CA ILE A 145 5.81 -6.14 -0.28
C ILE A 145 6.82 -5.37 -1.12
N GLN A 146 6.43 -5.04 -2.35
CA GLN A 146 7.19 -4.14 -3.22
C GLN A 146 6.53 -2.77 -3.26
N GLU A 147 7.27 -1.74 -2.87
CA GLU A 147 6.84 -0.35 -3.00
C GLU A 147 7.13 0.17 -4.41
N LEU A 148 6.19 0.92 -4.98
CA LEU A 148 6.43 1.78 -6.14
C LEU A 148 6.26 3.24 -5.74
N VAL A 149 7.17 4.07 -6.26
CA VAL A 149 7.16 5.52 -6.12
C VAL A 149 6.65 6.10 -7.44
N PHE A 150 5.46 6.68 -7.40
CA PHE A 150 4.80 7.35 -8.50
C PHE A 150 5.15 8.84 -8.44
N MET A 151 5.88 9.34 -9.44
CA MET A 151 6.37 10.71 -9.48
C MET A 151 5.60 11.55 -10.50
N ALA A 152 5.20 12.74 -10.08
CA ALA A 152 4.64 13.79 -10.91
C ALA A 152 5.30 15.14 -10.55
N SER A 153 5.22 16.13 -11.43
CA SER A 153 5.86 17.45 -11.24
C SER A 153 5.61 18.11 -9.88
N LEU A 154 4.46 17.86 -9.24
CA LEU A 154 4.04 18.51 -7.99
C LEU A 154 3.79 17.55 -6.83
N ASN A 155 3.89 16.24 -7.04
CA ASN A 155 3.57 15.25 -6.02
C ASN A 155 4.38 13.97 -6.19
N THR A 156 4.58 13.26 -5.09
CA THR A 156 5.16 11.92 -5.08
C THR A 156 4.29 11.03 -4.22
N GLU A 157 3.76 9.96 -4.80
CA GLU A 157 2.95 8.98 -4.09
C GLU A 157 3.70 7.66 -3.97
N ARG A 158 3.59 7.00 -2.81
CA ARG A 158 4.15 5.67 -2.59
C ARG A 158 3.00 4.70 -2.45
N ARG A 159 3.02 3.63 -3.25
CA ARG A 159 2.03 2.56 -3.21
C ARG A 159 2.72 1.24 -2.93
N ARG A 160 2.08 0.39 -2.14
CA ARG A 160 2.60 -0.93 -1.78
C ARG A 160 1.81 -1.99 -2.52
N PHE A 161 2.55 -2.87 -3.18
CA PHE A 161 2.01 -4.05 -3.84
C PHE A 161 2.40 -5.25 -3.02
N VAL A 162 1.38 -5.93 -2.47
CA VAL A 162 1.56 -7.08 -1.59
C VAL A 162 1.38 -8.34 -2.42
N PHE A 163 2.40 -9.18 -2.45
CA PHE A 163 2.42 -10.45 -3.14
C PHE A 163 2.47 -11.60 -2.14
N VAL A 164 1.93 -12.75 -2.56
CA VAL A 164 2.09 -14.02 -1.86
C VAL A 164 2.71 -15.03 -2.82
N ARG A 165 3.60 -15.87 -2.31
CA ARG A 165 4.16 -16.98 -3.08
C ARG A 165 3.18 -18.14 -3.07
N THR A 166 2.84 -18.62 -4.26
CA THR A 166 2.05 -19.83 -4.44
C THR A 166 2.95 -20.97 -4.93
N PRO A 167 2.71 -22.23 -4.52
CA PRO A 167 3.55 -23.36 -4.93
C PRO A 167 3.66 -23.54 -6.45
N ASP A 168 2.55 -23.34 -7.18
CA ASP A 168 2.45 -23.72 -8.59
C ASP A 168 2.41 -22.52 -9.56
N LYS A 169 2.21 -21.30 -9.06
CA LYS A 169 2.03 -20.10 -9.91
C LYS A 169 3.01 -18.96 -9.60
N GLY A 170 4.00 -19.18 -8.72
CA GLY A 170 4.94 -18.15 -8.31
C GLY A 170 4.25 -17.05 -7.50
N PHE A 171 4.69 -15.80 -7.65
CA PHE A 171 4.15 -14.66 -6.89
C PHE A 171 2.88 -14.08 -7.49
N LEU A 172 1.80 -14.04 -6.70
CA LEU A 172 0.53 -13.42 -7.09
C LEU A 172 0.23 -12.19 -6.25
N LEU A 173 -0.29 -11.15 -6.89
CA LEU A 173 -0.72 -9.91 -6.25
C LEU A 173 -1.92 -10.19 -5.34
N SER A 174 -1.71 -10.05 -4.03
CA SER A 174 -2.74 -10.16 -3.02
C SER A 174 -3.45 -8.82 -2.81
N ASN A 175 -2.71 -7.70 -2.79
CA ASN A 175 -3.31 -6.41 -2.45
C ASN A 175 -2.52 -5.21 -3.01
N VAL A 176 -3.20 -4.07 -3.15
CA VAL A 176 -2.61 -2.77 -3.46
C VAL A 176 -3.01 -1.76 -2.38
N GLN A 177 -2.06 -0.96 -1.88
CA GLN A 177 -2.26 0.00 -0.78
C GLN A 177 -1.63 1.35 -1.12
#